data_AF-A0A328DHR3-F1
#
_entry.id   AF-A0A328DHR3-F1
#
_cell.length_a   1.000
_cell.length_b   1.000
_cell.length_c   1.000
_cell.angle_alpha   90.00
_cell.angle_beta   90.00
_cell.angle_gamma   90.00
#
_symmetry.space_group_name_H-M   'P 1'
#
loop_
_entity.id
_entity.type
_entity.pdbx_description
1 polymer ?
#
loop_
_entity_poly.entity_id
_entity_poly.type
_entity_poly.pdbx_seq_one_letter_code
_entity_poly.pdbx_strand_id
1 'polypeptide(L)'
;MLAAAAAALRCTICSALLTPHTFNPIKPLSSSSSSSYIHHYPQIPNQWSGLHHWRHGPPNHDRFWGPVGPEVEPPVPGIPGVESSEQCPVGLGSSLAEIGSLVLSTAHPLSKSKLSHLDYCRWREEGLPIGACQPPDKPARPPLPNLVSPKEIPSHKQLGLPLNAYMLHNLAHVELNAIDLAWDTVVRFSPYLELLGEGFFADFAHVADDESRHFAWCSQRLAELGFKYGDIPAHNLLWRECDKTSCDVAARLAAIPLVQEARGLDAGPRLVQKLIGFGDHRTADIVARIAAEEVAHVAVGVYWFSSVCQKMNRPPCNTFKDLLKEYDVELKGPFNYTARDEAGIPREW
;
A
#
# COMPACT_ATOMS: atom_id res chain seq x y z
N MET A 1 -10.85 14.80 40.84
CA MET A 1 -9.86 13.77 40.50
C MET A 1 -10.12 13.21 39.09
N LEU A 2 -10.26 14.11 38.12
CA LEU A 2 -10.51 13.84 36.69
C LEU A 2 -10.01 15.08 35.95
N ALA A 3 -8.74 15.07 35.55
CA ALA A 3 -8.10 16.08 34.71
C ALA A 3 -6.73 15.53 34.25
N ALA A 4 -6.74 14.60 33.30
CA ALA A 4 -5.54 14.16 32.55
C ALA A 4 -5.94 13.25 31.38
N ALA A 5 -6.39 13.82 30.25
CA ALA A 5 -6.50 13.13 28.95
C ALA A 5 -6.78 14.11 27.79
N ALA A 6 -6.00 15.19 27.68
CA ALA A 6 -6.13 16.15 26.57
C ALA A 6 -4.75 16.63 26.10
N ALA A 7 -3.93 15.69 25.61
CA ALA A 7 -2.73 15.96 24.80
C ALA A 7 -2.15 14.62 24.29
N ALA A 8 -2.40 14.25 23.04
CA ALA A 8 -1.60 13.24 22.32
C ALA A 8 -1.93 13.25 20.81
N LEU A 9 -1.30 14.18 20.08
CA LEU A 9 -1.16 14.09 18.61
C LEU A 9 0.15 14.72 18.11
N ARG A 10 1.17 14.79 18.98
CA ARG A 10 2.55 15.13 18.62
C ARG A 10 3.52 14.36 19.50
N CYS A 11 4.50 13.70 18.89
CA CYS A 11 5.70 13.25 19.59
C CYS A 11 6.66 14.44 19.76
N THR A 12 7.23 14.57 20.96
CA THR A 12 7.95 15.73 21.49
C THR A 12 9.35 15.98 20.90
N ILE A 13 9.58 15.73 19.60
CA ILE A 13 10.89 15.95 18.97
C ILE A 13 10.89 17.12 17.95
N CYS A 14 9.74 17.62 17.50
CA CYS A 14 9.67 18.83 16.67
C CYS A 14 9.08 20.02 17.43
N SER A 15 9.83 20.54 18.41
CA SER A 15 9.52 21.83 19.03
C SER A 15 9.96 22.99 18.13
N ALA A 16 9.10 23.39 17.20
CA ALA A 16 9.00 24.77 16.74
C ALA A 16 7.61 25.05 16.12
N LEU A 17 6.81 25.84 16.85
CA LEU A 17 5.72 26.70 16.37
C LEU A 17 4.65 26.05 15.47
N LEU A 18 3.77 25.20 16.00
CA LEU A 18 2.52 24.87 15.31
C LEU A 18 1.38 24.64 16.32
N THR A 19 0.23 25.22 16.02
CA THR A 19 -0.99 25.17 16.84
C THR A 19 -1.58 23.75 16.86
N PRO A 20 -2.09 23.27 18.01
CA PRO A 20 -2.66 21.92 18.13
C PRO A 20 -3.97 21.79 17.36
N HIS A 21 -4.13 20.70 16.61
CA HIS A 21 -5.41 20.31 16.01
C HIS A 21 -6.13 19.34 16.96
N THR A 22 -7.17 19.85 17.63
CA THR A 22 -7.94 19.12 18.64
C THR A 22 -9.16 18.44 18.00
N PHE A 23 -9.28 17.12 18.19
CA PHE A 23 -10.53 16.37 17.93
C PHE A 23 -11.54 16.58 19.06
N ASN A 24 -12.83 16.63 18.75
CA ASN A 24 -13.91 16.64 19.74
C ASN A 24 -14.24 15.19 20.18
N PRO A 25 -14.54 14.93 21.47
CA PRO A 25 -14.86 13.59 21.95
C PRO A 25 -16.25 13.12 21.46
N ILE A 26 -16.31 11.91 20.90
CA ILE A 26 -17.54 11.21 20.50
C ILE A 26 -18.00 10.30 21.65
N LYS A 27 -19.31 10.26 21.93
CA LYS A 27 -19.92 9.43 22.99
C LYS A 27 -19.91 7.93 22.62
N PRO A 28 -19.80 7.01 23.61
CA PRO A 28 -19.77 5.58 23.35
C PRO A 28 -21.16 5.05 22.98
N LEU A 29 -21.22 4.22 21.94
CA LEU A 29 -22.41 3.44 21.55
C LEU A 29 -22.23 1.99 22.02
N SER A 30 -23.29 1.46 22.64
CA SER A 30 -23.38 0.13 23.24
C SER A 30 -23.36 -0.99 22.20
N SER A 31 -22.66 -2.07 22.51
CA SER A 31 -22.53 -3.30 21.72
C SER A 31 -23.78 -4.18 21.75
N SER A 32 -24.15 -4.74 20.61
CA SER A 32 -24.95 -5.97 20.51
C SER A 32 -24.45 -6.86 19.37
N SER A 33 -24.63 -8.17 19.55
CA SER A 33 -23.88 -9.29 18.95
C SER A 33 -24.39 -9.81 17.60
N SER A 34 -23.45 -10.37 16.82
CA SER A 34 -23.55 -11.49 15.86
C SER A 34 -24.43 -11.32 14.61
N SER A 35 -23.80 -11.09 13.45
CA SER A 35 -24.09 -11.72 12.15
C SER A 35 -23.29 -11.04 11.04
N SER A 36 -22.48 -11.80 10.26
CA SER A 36 -21.71 -11.40 9.06
C SER A 36 -20.84 -10.13 9.19
N TYR A 37 -19.53 -10.22 8.92
CA TYR A 37 -18.60 -9.07 8.96
C TYR A 37 -19.00 -7.96 7.98
N ILE A 38 -19.93 -7.11 8.40
CA ILE A 38 -20.31 -5.88 7.70
C ILE A 38 -19.61 -4.76 8.44
N HIS A 39 -18.41 -4.40 7.98
CA HIS A 39 -17.76 -3.18 8.46
C HIS A 39 -18.65 -1.98 8.12
N HIS A 40 -18.89 -1.11 9.09
CA HIS A 40 -19.72 0.08 8.87
C HIS A 40 -18.88 1.19 8.22
N TYR A 41 -19.18 1.48 6.95
CA TYR A 41 -18.53 2.52 6.17
C TYR A 41 -19.39 3.79 6.13
N PRO A 42 -18.91 4.96 6.61
CA PRO A 42 -19.53 6.26 6.35
C PRO A 42 -19.86 6.48 4.86
N GLN A 43 -20.97 7.16 4.55
CA GLN A 43 -21.32 7.51 3.17
C GLN A 43 -20.53 8.76 2.73
N ILE A 44 -19.81 8.66 1.61
CA ILE A 44 -19.00 9.74 1.04
C ILE A 44 -19.44 9.99 -0.42
N PRO A 45 -19.63 11.24 -0.87
CA PRO A 45 -19.96 11.55 -2.26
C PRO A 45 -18.88 11.08 -3.25
N ASN A 46 -19.27 10.81 -4.50
CA ASN A 46 -18.37 10.47 -5.62
C ASN A 46 -17.46 9.26 -5.38
N GLN A 47 -17.94 8.27 -4.61
CA GLN A 47 -17.24 7.01 -4.41
C GLN A 47 -17.18 6.21 -5.72
N TRP A 48 -16.00 5.65 -6.03
CA TRP A 48 -15.85 4.69 -7.12
C TRP A 48 -16.82 3.51 -6.93
N SER A 49 -17.62 3.21 -7.95
CA SER A 49 -18.70 2.22 -7.89
C SER A 49 -18.20 0.79 -7.62
N GLY A 50 -16.95 0.49 -8.01
CA GLY A 50 -16.32 -0.80 -7.76
C GLY A 50 -15.86 -1.01 -6.32
N LEU A 51 -15.82 0.03 -5.48
CA LEU A 51 -15.19 -0.06 -4.14
C LEU A 51 -15.91 -1.04 -3.22
N HIS A 52 -17.24 -1.14 -3.30
CA HIS A 52 -17.99 -2.15 -2.55
C HIS A 52 -17.65 -3.57 -3.03
N HIS A 53 -17.56 -3.80 -4.33
CA HIS A 53 -17.21 -5.11 -4.87
C HIS A 53 -15.78 -5.51 -4.49
N TRP A 54 -14.83 -4.59 -4.58
CA TRP A 54 -13.45 -4.80 -4.16
C TRP A 54 -13.38 -5.17 -2.67
N ARG A 55 -14.02 -4.40 -1.77
CA ARG A 55 -14.03 -4.69 -0.32
C ARG A 55 -14.58 -6.06 0.06
N HIS A 56 -15.63 -6.48 -0.63
CA HIS A 56 -16.36 -7.71 -0.30
C HIS A 56 -15.95 -8.90 -1.18
N GLY A 57 -15.01 -8.71 -2.11
CA GLY A 57 -14.44 -9.77 -2.92
C GLY A 57 -13.76 -10.84 -2.05
N PRO A 58 -13.70 -12.09 -2.53
CA PRO A 58 -12.84 -13.09 -1.90
C PRO A 58 -11.36 -12.68 -2.02
N PRO A 59 -10.47 -13.15 -1.14
CA PRO A 59 -9.03 -13.01 -1.36
C PRO A 59 -8.67 -13.55 -2.75
N ASN A 60 -7.83 -12.82 -3.47
CA ASN A 60 -7.46 -13.16 -4.83
C ASN A 60 -6.17 -14.00 -4.82
N HIS A 61 -6.32 -15.27 -5.21
CA HIS A 61 -5.24 -16.25 -5.23
C HIS A 61 -4.46 -16.32 -6.55
N ASP A 62 -4.77 -15.45 -7.53
CA ASP A 62 -4.14 -15.44 -8.86
C ASP A 62 -2.72 -14.86 -8.82
N ARG A 63 -1.84 -15.46 -8.03
CA ARG A 63 -0.51 -14.92 -7.72
C ARG A 63 0.59 -15.33 -8.69
N PHE A 64 0.24 -16.18 -9.65
CA PHE A 64 1.14 -16.59 -10.72
C PHE A 64 0.64 -16.03 -12.04
N TRP A 65 1.56 -15.67 -12.92
CA TRP A 65 1.23 -15.23 -14.27
C TRP A 65 1.41 -16.37 -15.26
N GLY A 66 0.30 -17.01 -15.63
CA GLY A 66 0.24 -18.11 -16.59
C GLY A 66 0.49 -17.69 -18.04
N PRO A 67 0.26 -18.60 -19.00
CA PRO A 67 0.46 -18.31 -20.42
C PRO A 67 -0.46 -17.20 -20.98
N VAL A 68 -1.65 -17.05 -20.43
CA VAL A 68 -2.70 -16.13 -20.93
C VAL A 68 -3.17 -15.08 -19.92
N GLY A 69 -2.59 -15.05 -18.72
CA GLY A 69 -2.96 -14.09 -17.67
C GLY A 69 -2.71 -14.62 -16.26
N PRO A 70 -3.21 -13.90 -15.23
CA PRO A 70 -3.16 -14.34 -13.84
C PRO A 70 -3.87 -15.69 -13.64
N GLU A 71 -3.27 -16.55 -12.82
CA GLU A 71 -3.83 -17.81 -12.38
C GLU A 71 -3.30 -18.18 -10.98
N VAL A 72 -3.96 -19.14 -10.33
CA VAL A 72 -3.49 -19.69 -9.06
C VAL A 72 -2.15 -20.39 -9.26
N GLU A 73 -1.19 -20.13 -8.36
CA GLU A 73 0.13 -20.74 -8.42
C GLU A 73 0.01 -22.28 -8.45
N PRO A 74 0.58 -22.96 -9.47
CA PRO A 74 0.50 -24.41 -9.55
C PRO A 74 1.24 -25.04 -8.36
N PRO A 75 0.75 -26.18 -7.81
CA PRO A 75 1.48 -26.89 -6.77
C PRO A 75 2.87 -27.23 -7.30
N VAL A 76 3.93 -26.86 -6.56
CA VAL A 76 5.29 -27.25 -6.90
C VAL A 76 5.35 -28.79 -6.95
N PRO A 77 5.67 -29.42 -8.10
CA PRO A 77 5.86 -30.85 -8.15
C PRO A 77 7.00 -31.20 -7.20
N GLY A 78 6.75 -32.10 -6.24
CA GLY A 78 7.73 -32.47 -5.22
C GLY A 78 9.03 -32.93 -5.88
N ILE A 79 10.08 -32.09 -5.81
CA ILE A 79 11.43 -32.50 -6.14
C ILE A 79 11.92 -33.34 -4.94
N PRO A 80 12.21 -34.64 -5.10
CA PRO A 80 12.74 -35.44 -4.00
C PRO A 80 14.09 -34.85 -3.57
N GLY A 81 14.18 -34.38 -2.33
CA GLY A 81 15.45 -33.94 -1.72
C GLY A 81 15.68 -32.43 -1.62
N VAL A 82 14.71 -31.57 -1.99
CA VAL A 82 14.76 -30.15 -1.64
C VAL A 82 13.81 -29.91 -0.46
N GLU A 83 14.34 -29.96 0.75
CA GLU A 83 13.62 -29.38 1.90
C GLU A 83 13.40 -27.89 1.61
N SER A 84 12.14 -27.45 1.70
CA SER A 84 11.76 -26.04 1.58
C SER A 84 12.37 -25.26 2.75
N SER A 85 13.62 -24.84 2.61
CA SER A 85 14.45 -24.30 3.70
C SER A 85 14.11 -22.86 4.10
N GLU A 86 12.98 -22.32 3.68
CA GLU A 86 12.41 -21.08 4.22
C GLU A 86 10.96 -21.35 4.62
N GLN A 87 10.77 -21.87 5.84
CA GLN A 87 9.45 -21.85 6.46
C GLN A 87 9.11 -20.40 6.77
N CYS A 88 8.26 -19.81 5.93
CA CYS A 88 7.70 -18.49 6.18
C CYS A 88 6.92 -18.56 7.51
N PRO A 89 7.11 -17.61 8.46
CA PRO A 89 6.54 -17.67 9.80
C PRO A 89 5.04 -17.33 9.83
N VAL A 90 4.27 -17.95 8.93
CA VAL A 90 2.83 -17.79 8.76
C VAL A 90 2.13 -18.23 10.04
N GLY A 91 1.13 -17.48 10.47
CA GLY A 91 0.29 -17.90 11.59
C GLY A 91 0.77 -17.44 12.98
N LEU A 92 1.85 -16.67 13.09
CA LEU A 92 2.37 -16.21 14.39
C LEU A 92 1.59 -15.02 14.98
N GLY A 93 1.03 -14.14 14.15
CA GLY A 93 0.27 -12.98 14.63
C GLY A 93 -1.10 -13.36 15.16
N SER A 94 -1.50 -12.83 16.31
CA SER A 94 -2.83 -13.02 16.91
C SER A 94 -3.83 -11.92 16.55
N SER A 95 -3.36 -10.87 15.85
CA SER A 95 -4.17 -9.75 15.37
C SER A 95 -3.61 -9.18 14.06
N LEU A 96 -4.39 -8.36 13.35
CA LEU A 96 -3.97 -7.72 12.10
C LEU A 96 -2.74 -6.82 12.28
N ALA A 97 -2.66 -6.08 13.39
CA ALA A 97 -1.51 -5.23 13.69
C ALA A 97 -0.24 -6.05 13.98
N GLU A 98 -0.35 -7.22 14.63
CA GLU A 98 0.79 -8.12 14.82
C GLU A 98 1.24 -8.76 13.50
N ILE A 99 0.29 -9.20 12.68
CA ILE A 99 0.54 -9.67 11.31
C ILE A 99 1.32 -8.62 10.53
N GLY A 100 0.84 -7.37 10.48
CA GLY A 100 1.53 -6.30 9.76
C GLY A 100 2.93 -6.04 10.29
N SER A 101 3.15 -6.11 11.61
CA SER A 101 4.47 -5.93 12.21
C SER A 101 5.44 -7.06 11.80
N LEU A 102 4.96 -8.30 11.69
CA LEU A 102 5.73 -9.44 11.19
C LEU A 102 6.09 -9.29 9.70
N VAL A 103 5.14 -8.84 8.86
CA VAL A 103 5.39 -8.56 7.44
C VAL A 103 6.44 -7.46 7.27
N LEU A 104 6.29 -6.34 8.00
CA LEU A 104 7.27 -5.25 8.00
C LEU A 104 8.64 -5.71 8.49
N SER A 105 8.71 -6.69 9.39
CA SER A 105 9.97 -7.25 9.90
C SER A 105 10.59 -8.32 8.99
N THR A 106 9.93 -8.71 7.90
CA THR A 106 10.42 -9.73 6.96
C THR A 106 11.29 -9.10 5.88
N ALA A 107 12.60 -9.39 5.86
CA ALA A 107 13.52 -8.75 4.92
C ALA A 107 13.46 -9.30 3.48
N HIS A 108 13.26 -10.62 3.32
CA HIS A 108 13.30 -11.25 2.00
C HIS A 108 12.04 -10.88 1.18
N PRO A 109 12.17 -10.37 -0.07
CA PRO A 109 11.03 -9.75 -0.77
C PRO A 109 9.91 -10.72 -1.11
N LEU A 110 10.26 -11.91 -1.63
CA LEU A 110 9.27 -12.94 -1.95
C LEU A 110 8.62 -13.51 -0.69
N SER A 111 9.39 -13.68 0.40
CA SER A 111 8.85 -14.16 1.67
C SER A 111 7.91 -13.12 2.29
N LYS A 112 8.24 -11.82 2.20
CA LYS A 112 7.38 -10.71 2.61
C LYS A 112 6.07 -10.71 1.82
N SER A 113 6.15 -10.77 0.49
CA SER A 113 4.97 -10.86 -0.38
C SER A 113 4.12 -12.10 -0.04
N LYS A 114 4.75 -13.27 0.13
CA LYS A 114 4.04 -14.50 0.50
C LYS A 114 3.34 -14.38 1.87
N LEU A 115 4.04 -13.86 2.87
CA LEU A 115 3.51 -13.66 4.22
C LEU A 115 2.34 -12.69 4.24
N SER A 116 2.46 -11.55 3.53
CA SER A 116 1.40 -10.54 3.38
C SER A 116 0.06 -11.18 3.02
N HIS A 117 0.05 -11.97 1.94
CA HIS A 117 -1.15 -12.64 1.46
C HIS A 117 -1.68 -13.71 2.40
N LEU A 118 -0.81 -14.60 2.88
CA LEU A 118 -1.23 -15.74 3.70
C LEU A 118 -1.84 -15.26 5.02
N ASP A 119 -1.21 -14.28 5.67
CA ASP A 119 -1.73 -13.74 6.91
C ASP A 119 -2.95 -12.81 6.70
N TYR A 120 -3.05 -12.10 5.57
CA TYR A 120 -4.29 -11.39 5.21
C TYR A 120 -5.47 -12.34 5.01
N CYS A 121 -5.28 -13.44 4.25
CA CYS A 121 -6.30 -14.47 4.06
C CYS A 121 -6.71 -15.06 5.40
N ARG A 122 -5.73 -15.44 6.24
CA ARG A 122 -5.97 -15.97 7.58
C ARG A 122 -6.75 -14.99 8.46
N TRP A 123 -6.36 -13.71 8.48
CA TRP A 123 -7.07 -12.69 9.24
C TRP A 123 -8.56 -12.61 8.85
N ARG A 124 -8.85 -12.67 7.54
CA ARG A 124 -10.22 -12.67 7.01
C ARG A 124 -11.01 -13.94 7.32
N GLU A 125 -10.38 -15.10 7.17
CA GLU A 125 -11.02 -16.40 7.34
C GLU A 125 -11.28 -16.73 8.81
N GLU A 126 -10.30 -16.48 9.69
CA GLU A 126 -10.39 -16.74 11.12
C GLU A 126 -11.11 -15.61 11.88
N GLY A 127 -11.26 -14.43 11.27
CA GLY A 127 -11.91 -13.29 11.91
C GLY A 127 -11.11 -12.71 13.07
N LEU A 128 -9.79 -12.61 12.89
CA LEU A 128 -8.90 -12.11 13.93
C LEU A 128 -9.16 -10.62 14.20
N PRO A 129 -8.94 -10.13 15.44
CA PRO A 129 -9.13 -8.72 15.74
C PRO A 129 -8.09 -7.84 15.02
N ILE A 130 -8.39 -6.54 14.87
CA ILE A 130 -7.39 -5.57 14.40
C ILE A 130 -6.19 -5.51 15.34
N GLY A 131 -6.46 -5.48 16.65
CA GLY A 131 -5.44 -5.42 17.70
C GLY A 131 -4.63 -4.12 17.69
N ALA A 132 -3.53 -4.12 18.44
CA ALA A 132 -2.57 -3.02 18.40
C ALA A 132 -1.15 -3.55 18.54
N CYS A 133 -0.23 -3.00 17.76
CA CYS A 133 1.18 -3.36 17.79
C CYS A 133 2.02 -2.11 17.49
N GLN A 134 3.28 -2.09 17.92
CA GLN A 134 4.20 -1.05 17.49
C GLN A 134 4.85 -1.49 16.17
N PRO A 135 4.83 -0.65 15.12
CA PRO A 135 5.55 -0.96 13.90
C PRO A 135 7.07 -0.86 14.15
N PRO A 136 7.90 -1.58 13.39
CA PRO A 136 9.33 -1.28 13.37
C PRO A 136 9.57 0.16 12.86
N ASP A 137 10.72 0.75 13.23
CA ASP A 137 11.10 2.10 12.77
C ASP A 137 11.11 2.22 11.24
N LYS A 138 11.52 1.14 10.57
CA LYS A 138 11.46 0.99 9.13
C LYS A 138 11.24 -0.48 8.75
N PRO A 139 10.66 -0.78 7.59
CA PRO A 139 10.54 -2.14 7.09
C PRO A 139 11.92 -2.75 6.93
N ALA A 140 12.03 -4.02 7.29
CA ALA A 140 13.19 -4.84 6.98
C ALA A 140 13.35 -4.94 5.46
N ARG A 141 14.60 -4.84 5.00
CA ARG A 141 15.00 -4.91 3.59
C ARG A 141 16.21 -5.82 3.44
N PRO A 142 16.38 -6.48 2.28
CA PRO A 142 17.61 -7.20 1.99
C PRO A 142 18.76 -6.21 1.73
N PRO A 143 20.02 -6.68 1.69
CA PRO A 143 21.17 -5.83 1.37
C PRO A 143 21.12 -5.17 -0.02
N LEU A 144 20.32 -5.72 -0.94
CA LEU A 144 20.11 -5.22 -2.30
C LEU A 144 18.62 -4.90 -2.52
N PRO A 145 18.26 -3.95 -3.41
CA PRO A 145 19.14 -3.17 -4.29
C PRO A 145 19.97 -2.12 -3.56
N ASN A 146 21.06 -1.67 -4.19
CA ASN A 146 21.78 -0.49 -3.72
C ASN A 146 20.86 0.74 -3.79
N LEU A 147 20.63 1.40 -2.65
CA LEU A 147 19.76 2.58 -2.58
C LEU A 147 20.57 3.85 -2.82
N VAL A 148 20.24 4.56 -3.89
CA VAL A 148 20.85 5.84 -4.30
C VAL A 148 19.84 6.97 -4.22
N SER A 149 20.29 8.23 -4.31
CA SER A 149 19.34 9.34 -4.40
C SER A 149 18.61 9.31 -5.75
N PRO A 150 17.39 9.88 -5.86
CA PRO A 150 16.65 9.90 -7.13
C PRO A 150 17.41 10.51 -8.31
N LYS A 151 18.37 11.41 -8.04
CA LYS A 151 19.21 12.06 -9.07
C LYS A 151 20.37 11.19 -9.56
N GLU A 152 20.70 10.14 -8.80
CA GLU A 152 21.84 9.26 -9.04
C GLU A 152 21.41 7.90 -9.61
N ILE A 153 20.11 7.71 -9.86
CA ILE A 153 19.61 6.49 -10.49
C ILE A 153 20.21 6.40 -11.91
N PRO A 154 21.04 5.38 -12.19
CA PRO A 154 21.65 5.23 -13.50
C PRO A 154 20.60 4.77 -14.52
N SER A 155 20.67 5.30 -15.74
CA SER A 155 19.81 4.85 -16.84
C SER A 155 20.13 3.41 -17.26
N HIS A 156 19.16 2.73 -17.86
CA HIS A 156 19.36 1.38 -18.40
C HIS A 156 20.55 1.29 -19.38
N LYS A 157 20.81 2.35 -20.16
CA LYS A 157 21.95 2.40 -21.10
C LYS A 157 23.30 2.45 -20.37
N GLN A 158 23.39 3.22 -19.29
CA GLN A 158 24.60 3.29 -18.46
C GLN A 158 24.91 1.95 -17.79
N LEU A 159 23.87 1.20 -17.42
CA LEU A 159 24.00 -0.14 -16.85
C LEU A 159 24.17 -1.26 -17.89
N GLY A 160 24.02 -0.97 -19.19
CA GLY A 160 24.04 -1.98 -20.24
C GLY A 160 22.86 -2.98 -20.18
N LEU A 161 21.71 -2.54 -19.64
CA LEU A 161 20.55 -3.40 -19.40
C LEU A 161 19.45 -3.26 -20.45
N PRO A 162 18.70 -4.34 -20.74
CA PRO A 162 17.46 -4.26 -21.49
C PRO A 162 16.46 -3.30 -20.83
N LEU A 163 15.81 -2.47 -21.65
CA LEU A 163 14.90 -1.45 -21.16
C LEU A 163 13.69 -2.04 -20.42
N ASN A 164 13.14 -3.15 -20.90
CA ASN A 164 12.01 -3.85 -20.27
C ASN A 164 12.37 -4.38 -18.87
N ALA A 165 13.52 -5.05 -18.72
CA ALA A 165 14.01 -5.51 -17.42
C ALA A 165 14.24 -4.34 -16.44
N TYR A 166 14.84 -3.25 -16.92
CA TYR A 166 15.04 -2.04 -16.13
C TYR A 166 13.71 -1.43 -15.65
N MET A 167 12.72 -1.31 -16.53
CA MET A 167 11.42 -0.74 -16.15
C MET A 167 10.65 -1.66 -15.19
N LEU A 168 10.68 -2.96 -15.43
CA LEU A 168 9.97 -3.94 -14.60
C LEU A 168 10.61 -4.06 -13.21
N HIS A 169 11.93 -3.95 -13.08
CA HIS A 169 12.58 -3.93 -11.77
C HIS A 169 12.18 -2.69 -10.96
N ASN A 170 12.15 -1.53 -11.60
CA ASN A 170 11.67 -0.32 -10.94
C ASN A 170 10.22 -0.46 -10.49
N LEU A 171 9.35 -1.07 -11.31
CA LEU A 171 7.98 -1.36 -10.91
C LEU A 171 7.94 -2.33 -9.71
N ALA A 172 8.67 -3.45 -9.77
CA ALA A 172 8.78 -4.37 -8.63
C ALA A 172 9.28 -3.68 -7.35
N HIS A 173 10.14 -2.67 -7.47
CA HIS A 173 10.57 -1.86 -6.33
C HIS A 173 9.44 -0.98 -5.79
N VAL A 174 8.59 -0.42 -6.64
CA VAL A 174 7.37 0.29 -6.23
C VAL A 174 6.42 -0.67 -5.51
N GLU A 175 6.07 -1.81 -6.11
CA GLU A 175 5.13 -2.79 -5.52
C GLU A 175 5.61 -3.29 -4.14
N LEU A 176 6.91 -3.62 -4.00
CA LEU A 176 7.45 -4.05 -2.71
C LEU A 176 7.36 -2.94 -1.65
N ASN A 177 7.54 -1.68 -2.05
CA ASN A 177 7.33 -0.57 -1.14
C ASN A 177 5.85 -0.44 -0.80
N ALA A 178 4.94 -0.55 -1.76
CA ALA A 178 3.50 -0.41 -1.54
C ALA A 178 2.97 -1.42 -0.49
N ILE A 179 3.44 -2.67 -0.52
CA ILE A 179 3.21 -3.65 0.58
C ILE A 179 3.59 -3.06 1.94
N ASP A 180 4.79 -2.50 2.04
CA ASP A 180 5.28 -1.90 3.29
C ASP A 180 4.49 -0.65 3.69
N LEU A 181 4.10 0.20 2.74
CA LEU A 181 3.35 1.42 3.01
C LEU A 181 1.96 1.12 3.56
N ALA A 182 1.30 0.11 2.98
CA ALA A 182 -0.01 -0.34 3.38
C ALA A 182 0.03 -1.00 4.76
N TRP A 183 0.96 -1.93 5.01
CA TRP A 183 1.11 -2.53 6.35
C TRP A 183 1.56 -1.52 7.40
N ASP A 184 2.46 -0.59 7.08
CA ASP A 184 2.83 0.47 8.02
C ASP A 184 1.61 1.31 8.40
N THR A 185 0.74 1.65 7.44
CA THR A 185 -0.52 2.37 7.70
C THR A 185 -1.44 1.59 8.64
N VAL A 186 -1.56 0.27 8.45
CA VAL A 186 -2.35 -0.60 9.33
C VAL A 186 -1.80 -0.62 10.76
N VAL A 187 -0.51 -0.92 10.91
CA VAL A 187 0.10 -1.14 12.24
C VAL A 187 0.25 0.18 12.99
N ARG A 188 0.79 1.21 12.32
CA ARG A 188 1.13 2.49 12.95
C ARG A 188 -0.10 3.22 13.47
N PHE A 189 -1.23 3.11 12.77
CA PHE A 189 -2.47 3.77 13.15
C PHE A 189 -3.44 2.85 13.89
N SER A 190 -3.08 1.60 14.19
CA SER A 190 -3.93 0.68 14.94
C SER A 190 -4.38 1.22 16.31
N PRO A 191 -3.62 2.07 17.04
CA PRO A 191 -4.12 2.70 18.27
C PRO A 191 -5.31 3.64 18.05
N TYR A 192 -5.58 4.07 16.82
CA TYR A 192 -6.71 4.93 16.45
C TYR A 192 -7.95 4.14 15.99
N LEU A 193 -8.04 2.85 16.33
CA LEU A 193 -9.14 1.97 15.94
C LEU A 193 -10.52 2.57 16.22
N GLU A 194 -10.73 3.14 17.41
CA GLU A 194 -12.02 3.74 17.79
C GLU A 194 -12.41 4.93 16.91
N LEU A 195 -11.43 5.68 16.39
CA LEU A 195 -11.66 6.87 15.56
C LEU A 195 -11.81 6.53 14.07
N LEU A 196 -10.98 5.61 13.58
CA LEU A 196 -10.92 5.25 12.17
C LEU A 196 -11.93 4.16 11.80
N GLY A 197 -12.24 3.26 12.74
CA GLY A 197 -13.07 2.09 12.53
C GLY A 197 -12.32 0.94 11.86
N GLU A 198 -12.82 -0.28 12.02
CA GLU A 198 -12.18 -1.51 11.49
C GLU A 198 -11.99 -1.48 9.97
N GLY A 199 -12.96 -0.88 9.24
CA GLY A 199 -12.90 -0.79 7.78
C GLY A 199 -11.66 -0.08 7.25
N PHE A 200 -11.05 0.84 8.02
CA PHE A 200 -9.81 1.50 7.63
C PHE A 200 -8.68 0.49 7.51
N PHE A 201 -8.53 -0.32 8.55
CA PHE A 201 -7.47 -1.33 8.63
C PHE A 201 -7.73 -2.49 7.66
N ALA A 202 -8.99 -2.89 7.50
CA ALA A 202 -9.40 -3.89 6.52
C ALA A 202 -9.06 -3.46 5.09
N ASP A 203 -9.37 -2.22 4.72
CA ASP A 203 -9.08 -1.70 3.39
C ASP A 203 -7.57 -1.63 3.14
N PHE A 204 -6.77 -1.07 4.06
CA PHE A 204 -5.32 -1.00 3.86
C PHE A 204 -4.62 -2.36 3.92
N ALA A 205 -5.12 -3.33 4.69
CA ALA A 205 -4.61 -4.70 4.62
C ALA A 205 -4.95 -5.37 3.28
N HIS A 206 -6.11 -5.07 2.69
CA HIS A 206 -6.45 -5.57 1.36
C HIS A 206 -5.61 -4.93 0.25
N VAL A 207 -5.30 -3.62 0.35
CA VAL A 207 -4.27 -2.99 -0.50
C VAL A 207 -2.96 -3.76 -0.38
N ALA A 208 -2.47 -4.03 0.84
CA ALA A 208 -1.22 -4.76 1.03
C ALA A 208 -1.23 -6.19 0.43
N ASP A 209 -2.39 -6.84 0.37
CA ASP A 209 -2.57 -8.13 -0.30
C ASP A 209 -2.46 -8.00 -1.83
N ASP A 210 -3.14 -7.02 -2.43
CA ASP A 210 -3.05 -6.71 -3.86
C ASP A 210 -1.60 -6.40 -4.28
N GLU A 211 -0.91 -5.52 -3.54
CA GLU A 211 0.49 -5.18 -3.83
C GLU A 211 1.43 -6.38 -3.70
N SER A 212 1.09 -7.31 -2.80
CA SER A 212 1.84 -8.56 -2.67
C SER A 212 1.75 -9.42 -3.92
N ARG A 213 0.59 -9.43 -4.58
CA ARG A 213 0.33 -10.12 -5.84
C ARG A 213 1.00 -9.40 -7.00
N HIS A 214 0.90 -8.07 -7.07
CA HIS A 214 1.59 -7.26 -8.07
C HIS A 214 3.11 -7.51 -8.05
N PHE A 215 3.72 -7.46 -6.86
CA PHE A 215 5.13 -7.76 -6.68
C PHE A 215 5.50 -9.18 -7.12
N ALA A 216 4.65 -10.17 -6.84
CA ALA A 216 4.88 -11.56 -7.23
C ALA A 216 4.92 -11.70 -8.76
N TRP A 217 3.95 -11.11 -9.48
CA TRP A 217 3.95 -11.10 -10.95
C TRP A 217 5.18 -10.40 -11.53
N CYS A 218 5.56 -9.24 -10.99
CA CYS A 218 6.78 -8.55 -11.45
C CYS A 218 8.04 -9.38 -11.18
N SER A 219 8.16 -10.00 -10.02
CA SER A 219 9.31 -10.82 -9.64
C SER A 219 9.42 -12.08 -10.50
N GLN A 220 8.31 -12.76 -10.76
CA GLN A 220 8.25 -13.88 -11.69
C GLN A 220 8.74 -13.43 -13.07
N ARG A 221 8.20 -12.34 -13.61
CA ARG A 221 8.54 -11.88 -14.95
C ARG A 221 9.99 -11.39 -15.05
N LEU A 222 10.55 -10.80 -14.00
CA LEU A 222 11.98 -10.47 -13.94
C LEU A 222 12.85 -11.73 -14.06
N ALA A 223 12.50 -12.79 -13.34
CA ALA A 223 13.22 -14.07 -13.40
C ALA A 223 13.18 -14.67 -14.81
N GLU A 224 12.02 -14.62 -15.48
CA GLU A 224 11.88 -15.05 -16.88
C GLU A 224 12.75 -14.24 -17.87
N LEU A 225 13.04 -12.97 -17.54
CA LEU A 225 13.95 -12.11 -18.30
C LEU A 225 15.42 -12.32 -17.93
N GLY A 226 15.73 -13.19 -16.97
CA GLY A 226 17.09 -13.49 -16.51
C GLY A 226 17.62 -12.52 -15.44
N PHE A 227 16.73 -11.78 -14.77
CA PHE A 227 17.07 -10.82 -13.71
C PHE A 227 16.37 -11.18 -12.40
N LYS A 228 16.83 -10.62 -11.29
CA LYS A 228 16.14 -10.71 -9.99
C LYS A 228 15.96 -9.34 -9.36
N TYR A 229 14.99 -9.25 -8.46
CA TYR A 229 14.87 -8.09 -7.59
C TYR A 229 16.20 -7.87 -6.84
N GLY A 230 16.65 -6.62 -6.80
CA GLY A 230 17.94 -6.24 -6.24
C GLY A 230 19.09 -6.03 -7.24
N ASP A 231 18.99 -6.52 -8.48
CA ASP A 231 20.08 -6.41 -9.46
C ASP A 231 20.34 -4.96 -9.95
N ILE A 232 19.32 -4.11 -9.89
CA ILE A 232 19.35 -2.72 -10.38
C ILE A 232 19.26 -1.76 -9.18
N PRO A 233 20.09 -0.70 -9.11
CA PRO A 233 19.99 0.32 -8.08
C PRO A 233 18.60 0.98 -8.04
N ALA A 234 18.11 1.30 -6.85
CA ALA A 234 16.79 1.90 -6.63
C ALA A 234 16.88 3.11 -5.69
N HIS A 235 15.77 3.77 -5.40
CA HIS A 235 15.72 4.92 -4.50
C HIS A 235 14.66 4.74 -3.41
N ASN A 236 14.91 5.30 -2.23
CA ASN A 236 14.02 5.13 -1.07
C ASN A 236 12.97 6.24 -0.92
N LEU A 237 12.49 6.81 -2.04
CA LEU A 237 11.61 8.00 -1.99
C LEU A 237 10.28 7.69 -1.32
N LEU A 238 9.65 6.57 -1.72
CA LEU A 238 8.33 6.17 -1.21
C LEU A 238 8.33 6.01 0.31
N TRP A 239 9.30 5.26 0.85
CA TRP A 239 9.42 5.11 2.29
C TRP A 239 9.69 6.44 2.99
N ARG A 240 10.50 7.34 2.41
CA ARG A 240 10.75 8.65 3.02
C ARG A 240 9.48 9.49 3.13
N GLU A 241 8.61 9.50 2.12
CA GLU A 241 7.34 10.22 2.20
C GLU A 241 6.37 9.58 3.21
N CYS A 242 6.42 8.24 3.35
CA CYS A 242 5.66 7.50 4.37
C CYS A 242 6.14 7.81 5.80
N ASP A 243 7.45 7.84 6.01
CA ASP A 243 8.08 8.12 7.31
C ASP A 243 7.82 9.56 7.78
N LYS A 244 7.90 10.54 6.87
CA LYS A 244 7.54 11.94 7.14
C LYS A 244 6.13 12.10 7.70
N THR A 245 5.20 11.23 7.29
CA THR A 245 3.77 11.29 7.67
C THR A 245 3.39 10.30 8.77
N SER A 246 4.38 9.66 9.40
CA SER A 246 4.19 8.61 10.43
C SER A 246 3.34 9.03 11.63
N CYS A 247 3.25 10.33 11.93
CA CYS A 247 2.53 10.85 13.09
C CYS A 247 1.15 11.44 12.76
N ASP A 248 0.70 11.40 11.49
CA ASP A 248 -0.51 12.09 11.06
C ASP A 248 -1.25 11.28 9.98
N VAL A 249 -2.43 10.76 10.35
CA VAL A 249 -3.28 9.95 9.47
C VAL A 249 -3.71 10.74 8.24
N ALA A 250 -4.08 12.01 8.38
CA ALA A 250 -4.53 12.82 7.25
C ALA A 250 -3.37 13.08 6.29
N ALA A 251 -2.19 13.39 6.83
CA ALA A 251 -0.97 13.53 6.03
C ALA A 251 -0.59 12.23 5.32
N ARG A 252 -0.70 11.07 6.01
CA ARG A 252 -0.44 9.76 5.39
C ARG A 252 -1.34 9.54 4.18
N LEU A 253 -2.65 9.76 4.35
CA LEU A 253 -3.64 9.59 3.30
C LEU A 253 -3.42 10.56 2.12
N ALA A 254 -3.02 11.80 2.41
CA ALA A 254 -2.65 12.75 1.35
C ALA A 254 -1.39 12.31 0.60
N ALA A 255 -0.33 11.95 1.32
CA ALA A 255 0.97 11.71 0.73
C ALA A 255 1.05 10.38 -0.03
N ILE A 256 0.45 9.30 0.51
CA ILE A 256 0.63 7.96 -0.02
C ILE A 256 -0.46 7.61 -1.04
N PRO A 257 -1.73 7.32 -0.68
CA PRO A 257 -2.71 6.88 -1.66
C PRO A 257 -3.14 7.98 -2.64
N LEU A 258 -3.17 9.25 -2.22
CA LEU A 258 -3.62 10.35 -3.09
C LEU A 258 -2.51 10.97 -3.95
N VAL A 259 -1.24 10.79 -3.60
CA VAL A 259 -0.10 11.30 -4.39
C VAL A 259 0.79 10.19 -4.93
N GLN A 260 1.27 9.24 -4.10
CA GLN A 260 2.15 8.17 -4.61
C GLN A 260 1.37 7.13 -5.42
N GLU A 261 0.29 6.55 -4.89
CA GLU A 261 -0.48 5.53 -5.63
C GLU A 261 -1.19 6.14 -6.85
N ALA A 262 -1.68 7.39 -6.73
CA ALA A 262 -2.24 8.12 -7.87
C ALA A 262 -1.24 8.32 -9.04
N ARG A 263 0.08 8.25 -8.81
CA ARG A 263 1.07 8.23 -9.92
C ARG A 263 1.04 6.93 -10.70
N GLY A 264 0.61 5.81 -10.10
CA GLY A 264 0.33 4.55 -10.78
C GLY A 264 -0.71 4.75 -11.90
N LEU A 265 -1.79 5.46 -11.61
CA LEU A 265 -2.84 5.82 -12.59
C LEU A 265 -2.30 6.68 -13.76
N ASP A 266 -1.31 7.53 -13.49
CA ASP A 266 -0.71 8.44 -14.48
C ASP A 266 0.38 7.77 -15.33
N ALA A 267 1.16 6.87 -14.73
CA ALA A 267 2.34 6.26 -15.34
C ALA A 267 2.05 4.90 -15.98
N GLY A 268 1.14 4.11 -15.40
CA GLY A 268 0.80 2.75 -15.82
C GLY A 268 0.49 2.64 -17.31
N PRO A 269 -0.51 3.37 -17.85
CA PRO A 269 -0.84 3.31 -19.27
C PRO A 269 0.32 3.66 -20.20
N ARG A 270 1.17 4.62 -19.80
CA ARG A 270 2.37 5.00 -20.58
C ARG A 270 3.43 3.90 -20.56
N LEU A 271 3.61 3.23 -19.42
CA LEU A 271 4.52 2.11 -19.29
C LEU A 271 4.06 0.93 -20.16
N VAL A 272 2.75 0.61 -20.17
CA VAL A 272 2.16 -0.40 -21.06
C VAL A 272 2.48 -0.10 -22.52
N GLN A 273 2.20 1.12 -23.00
CA GLN A 273 2.46 1.49 -24.40
C GLN A 273 3.95 1.39 -24.75
N LYS A 274 4.84 1.74 -23.82
CA LYS A 274 6.29 1.64 -24.01
C LYS A 274 6.77 0.19 -24.11
N LEU A 275 6.18 -0.72 -23.33
CA LEU A 275 6.48 -2.15 -23.38
C LEU A 275 5.95 -2.82 -24.66
N ILE A 276 4.74 -2.45 -25.10
CA ILE A 276 4.18 -2.87 -26.39
C ILE A 276 5.11 -2.41 -27.53
N GLY A 277 5.52 -1.14 -27.53
CA GLY A 277 6.45 -0.60 -28.54
C GLY A 277 7.83 -1.26 -28.54
N PHE A 278 8.25 -1.82 -27.39
CA PHE A 278 9.47 -2.63 -27.28
C PHE A 278 9.28 -4.08 -27.74
N GLY A 279 8.03 -4.54 -27.93
CA GLY A 279 7.67 -5.91 -28.31
C GLY A 279 7.52 -6.89 -27.13
N ASP A 280 7.54 -6.41 -25.89
CA ASP A 280 7.38 -7.25 -24.69
C ASP A 280 5.93 -7.24 -24.21
N HIS A 281 5.06 -7.89 -24.98
CA HIS A 281 3.62 -7.96 -24.72
C HIS A 281 3.30 -8.59 -23.36
N ARG A 282 4.02 -9.64 -22.97
CA ARG A 282 3.81 -10.31 -21.68
C ARG A 282 4.02 -9.37 -20.49
N THR A 283 5.12 -8.60 -20.49
CA THR A 283 5.33 -7.59 -19.45
C THR A 283 4.29 -6.47 -19.54
N ALA A 284 3.87 -6.08 -20.76
CA ALA A 284 2.82 -5.09 -20.94
C ALA A 284 1.48 -5.53 -20.33
N ASP A 285 1.10 -6.80 -20.49
CA ASP A 285 -0.14 -7.35 -19.93
C ASP A 285 -0.11 -7.36 -18.39
N ILE A 286 1.03 -7.70 -17.79
CA ILE A 286 1.26 -7.62 -16.33
C ILE A 286 1.04 -6.19 -15.84
N VAL A 287 1.71 -5.22 -16.47
CA VAL A 287 1.59 -3.80 -16.09
C VAL A 287 0.17 -3.29 -16.31
N ALA A 288 -0.51 -3.73 -17.37
CA ALA A 288 -1.88 -3.35 -17.63
C ALA A 288 -2.85 -3.87 -16.57
N ARG A 289 -2.62 -5.09 -16.05
CA ARG A 289 -3.40 -5.65 -14.95
C ARG A 289 -3.18 -4.87 -13.66
N ILE A 290 -1.92 -4.63 -13.28
CA ILE A 290 -1.57 -3.82 -12.09
C ILE A 290 -2.25 -2.45 -12.20
N ALA A 291 -2.06 -1.73 -13.31
CA ALA A 291 -2.64 -0.39 -13.51
C ALA A 291 -4.18 -0.36 -13.44
N ALA A 292 -4.86 -1.47 -13.76
CA ALA A 292 -6.31 -1.56 -13.62
C ALA A 292 -6.75 -1.78 -12.16
N GLU A 293 -5.94 -2.47 -11.36
CA GLU A 293 -6.21 -2.74 -9.94
C GLU A 293 -5.93 -1.50 -9.06
N GLU A 294 -4.99 -0.63 -9.46
CA GLU A 294 -4.64 0.64 -8.79
C GLU A 294 -5.83 1.61 -8.55
N VAL A 295 -6.88 1.55 -9.38
CA VAL A 295 -8.05 2.43 -9.23
C VAL A 295 -8.70 2.23 -7.86
N ALA A 296 -8.75 0.99 -7.38
CA ALA A 296 -9.34 0.66 -6.08
C ALA A 296 -8.52 1.26 -4.93
N HIS A 297 -7.19 1.22 -5.00
CA HIS A 297 -6.29 1.70 -3.96
C HIS A 297 -6.37 3.21 -3.79
N VAL A 298 -6.41 3.93 -4.91
CA VAL A 298 -6.63 5.39 -4.90
C VAL A 298 -8.04 5.73 -4.39
N ALA A 299 -9.07 4.97 -4.79
CA ALA A 299 -10.43 5.17 -4.30
C ALA A 299 -10.58 4.94 -2.78
N VAL A 300 -9.87 3.95 -2.23
CA VAL A 300 -9.73 3.75 -0.77
C VAL A 300 -9.11 4.98 -0.13
N GLY A 301 -8.05 5.54 -0.73
CA GLY A 301 -7.43 6.79 -0.30
C GLY A 301 -8.39 7.97 -0.23
N VAL A 302 -9.13 8.22 -1.32
CA VAL A 302 -10.12 9.31 -1.42
C VAL A 302 -11.19 9.16 -0.34
N TYR A 303 -11.70 7.93 -0.18
CA TYR A 303 -12.73 7.61 0.79
C TYR A 303 -12.27 7.92 2.22
N TRP A 304 -11.11 7.40 2.64
CA TRP A 304 -10.62 7.60 4.00
C TRP A 304 -10.16 9.02 4.26
N PHE A 305 -9.53 9.67 3.28
CA PHE A 305 -9.15 11.08 3.41
C PHE A 305 -10.38 11.96 3.63
N SER A 306 -11.43 11.77 2.84
CA SER A 306 -12.71 12.48 2.99
C SER A 306 -13.36 12.21 4.34
N SER A 307 -13.37 10.95 4.81
CA SER A 307 -13.90 10.57 6.12
C SER A 307 -13.13 11.23 7.27
N VAL A 308 -11.80 11.25 7.20
CA VAL A 308 -10.93 11.87 8.22
C VAL A 308 -11.15 13.39 8.22
N CYS A 309 -11.19 14.04 7.06
CA CYS A 309 -11.52 15.46 6.95
C CYS A 309 -12.90 15.79 7.55
N GLN A 310 -13.91 14.96 7.31
CA GLN A 310 -15.24 15.12 7.91
C GLN A 310 -15.18 15.03 9.45
N LYS A 311 -14.47 14.05 10.00
CA LYS A 311 -14.26 13.90 11.46
C LYS A 311 -13.50 15.08 12.08
N MET A 312 -12.59 15.68 11.31
CA MET A 312 -11.85 16.89 11.70
C MET A 312 -12.66 18.18 11.48
N ASN A 313 -13.86 18.11 10.90
CA ASN A 313 -14.66 19.25 10.46
C ASN A 313 -13.87 20.21 9.54
N ARG A 314 -13.16 19.65 8.55
CA ARG A 314 -12.37 20.41 7.57
C ARG A 314 -12.78 20.08 6.13
N PRO A 315 -12.74 21.05 5.21
CA PRO A 315 -12.95 20.80 3.79
C PRO A 315 -11.77 19.99 3.19
N PRO A 316 -12.03 18.85 2.53
CA PRO A 316 -10.97 17.98 2.00
C PRO A 316 -9.98 18.68 1.06
N CYS A 317 -10.46 19.45 0.07
CA CYS A 317 -9.60 20.12 -0.91
C CYS A 317 -8.56 21.05 -0.28
N ASN A 318 -8.98 21.93 0.65
CA ASN A 318 -8.04 22.82 1.33
C ASN A 318 -7.09 22.02 2.23
N THR A 319 -7.62 21.03 2.95
CA THR A 319 -6.82 20.16 3.82
C THR A 319 -5.74 19.43 3.04
N PHE A 320 -6.06 18.92 1.86
CA PHE A 320 -5.10 18.24 0.98
C PHE A 320 -3.94 19.16 0.60
N LYS A 321 -4.27 20.36 0.09
CA LYS A 321 -3.27 21.37 -0.31
C LYS A 321 -2.40 21.83 0.85
N ASP A 322 -3.01 22.06 2.01
CA ASP A 322 -2.32 22.47 3.23
C ASP A 322 -1.34 21.38 3.68
N LEU A 323 -1.76 20.11 3.67
CA LEU A 323 -0.90 18.97 4.02
C LEU A 323 0.24 18.75 3.02
N LEU A 324 -0.01 18.88 1.71
CA LEU A 324 1.07 18.76 0.72
C LEU A 324 2.14 19.84 0.94
N LYS A 325 1.72 21.06 1.30
CA LYS A 325 2.64 22.15 1.62
C LYS A 325 3.36 21.93 2.95
N GLU A 326 2.65 21.50 4.00
CA GLU A 326 3.20 21.28 5.34
C GLU A 326 4.26 20.17 5.35
N TYR A 327 4.02 19.09 4.62
CA TYR A 327 4.91 17.92 4.60
C TYR A 327 5.87 17.90 3.40
N ASP A 328 5.92 18.97 2.61
CA ASP A 328 6.75 19.09 1.40
C ASP A 328 6.57 17.90 0.44
N VAL A 329 5.31 17.59 0.16
CA VAL A 329 4.92 16.49 -0.73
C VAL A 329 4.71 17.05 -2.14
N GLU A 330 5.54 16.60 -3.06
CA GLU A 330 5.54 17.09 -4.42
C GLU A 330 4.48 16.39 -5.28
N LEU A 331 3.50 17.17 -5.75
CA LEU A 331 2.51 16.74 -6.75
C LEU A 331 2.87 17.32 -8.12
N LYS A 332 3.29 16.44 -9.05
CA LYS A 332 3.68 16.82 -10.41
C LYS A 332 3.03 15.91 -11.45
N GLY A 333 2.54 16.52 -12.51
CA GLY A 333 1.98 15.83 -13.66
C GLY A 333 3.05 15.35 -14.67
N PRO A 334 2.62 14.91 -15.87
CA PRO A 334 1.24 14.97 -16.38
C PRO A 334 0.30 14.01 -15.65
N PHE A 335 -0.94 14.45 -15.42
CA PHE A 335 -1.98 13.64 -14.76
C PHE A 335 -2.89 12.94 -15.78
N ASN A 336 -3.24 11.68 -15.50
CA ASN A 336 -4.30 10.96 -16.16
C ASN A 336 -5.63 11.30 -15.48
N TYR A 337 -6.23 12.41 -15.91
CA TYR A 337 -7.44 12.90 -15.28
C TYR A 337 -8.61 11.93 -15.38
N THR A 338 -8.75 11.19 -16.48
CA THR A 338 -9.84 10.20 -16.62
C THR A 338 -9.74 9.11 -15.54
N ALA A 339 -8.55 8.55 -15.32
CA ALA A 339 -8.36 7.53 -14.28
C ALA A 339 -8.48 8.11 -12.86
N ARG A 340 -7.96 9.32 -12.63
CA ARG A 340 -8.09 10.01 -11.33
C ARG A 340 -9.55 10.36 -11.01
N ASP A 341 -10.31 10.83 -11.99
CA ASP A 341 -11.75 11.11 -11.87
C ASP A 341 -12.53 9.80 -11.59
N GLU A 342 -12.15 8.69 -12.24
CA GLU A 342 -12.74 7.36 -11.98
C GLU A 342 -12.48 6.89 -10.54
N ALA A 343 -11.26 7.05 -10.04
CA ALA A 343 -10.91 6.76 -8.65
C ALA A 343 -11.56 7.72 -7.64
N GLY A 344 -12.21 8.80 -8.12
CA GLY A 344 -12.93 9.76 -7.29
C GLY A 344 -12.10 10.95 -6.80
N ILE A 345 -10.86 11.13 -7.28
CA ILE A 345 -10.06 12.33 -6.95
C ILE A 345 -10.71 13.54 -7.62
N PRO A 346 -11.20 14.54 -6.86
CA PRO A 346 -11.75 15.75 -7.44
C PRO A 346 -10.69 16.55 -8.20
N ARG A 347 -11.09 17.19 -9.29
CA ARG A 347 -10.19 17.88 -10.23
C ARG A 347 -9.35 18.99 -9.59
N GLU A 348 -9.87 19.58 -8.53
CA GLU A 348 -9.27 20.69 -7.80
C GLU A 348 -8.23 20.29 -6.76
N TRP A 349 -8.00 18.98 -6.53
CA TRP A 349 -7.03 18.47 -5.56
C TRP A 349 -5.61 18.55 -6.11
#